data_AF-A0A1G8TBH3-F1
#
_entry.id   AF-A0A1G8TBH3-F1
#
_cell.length_a   1.000
_cell.length_b   1.000
_cell.length_c   1.000
_cell.angle_alpha   90.00
_cell.angle_beta   90.00
_cell.angle_gamma   90.00
#
_symmetry.space_group_name_H-M   'P 1'
#
loop_
_entity.id
_entity.type
_entity.pdbx_description
1 polymer ?
#
loop_
_entity_poly.entity_id
_entity_poly.type
_entity_poly.pdbx_seq_one_letter_code
_entity_poly.pdbx_strand_id
1 'polypeptide(L)'
;MTAPVLDVDPSAFGAAALSLRSLERTASDAALRLSSTLNSNGGMAGSDHGGTAWAVAYDGGAREVLDGLANYVSGLAHFSQLMAATGANHSVSEVNSVIPDQCAPPSSDYPLSPSYTGPGSTVLELPTPDSAHGGSGAAPAGWHFISGLVGYFWPNGHQGKLRAAAAGWSAMASALREPNVSAIATPHLTGQRSPEVPLIAECVSEFGGHSEALAQACENLGGACRSYADNLDDAHSQVIAELRELVEQSAAFAVIGAGLTIFTAGISDAAATGAVAARAAAVAARVGGILGRLIETAGRIAQSVVDALDTVITTTRGPQAVPGTQGQSGDSSVGECNPADQQSHQSRRRRCGDVSRGGVTGR
;
A
#
# COMPACT_ATOMS: atom_id res chain seq x y z
N MET A 1 45.04 -9.80 16.42
CA MET A 1 43.75 -9.64 15.73
C MET A 1 43.73 -10.66 14.62
N THR A 2 42.88 -11.69 14.73
CA THR A 2 42.63 -12.65 13.65
C THR A 2 41.85 -11.92 12.56
N ALA A 3 42.29 -12.01 11.31
CA ALA A 3 41.55 -11.44 10.19
C ALA A 3 40.13 -12.04 10.17
N PRO A 4 39.09 -11.24 9.88
CA PRO A 4 37.74 -11.76 9.75
C PRO A 4 37.69 -12.84 8.66
N VAL A 5 36.91 -13.90 8.91
CA VAL A 5 36.68 -14.97 7.92
C VAL A 5 35.75 -14.41 6.85
N LEU A 6 36.26 -14.27 5.64
CA LEU A 6 35.50 -13.90 4.44
C LEU A 6 35.30 -15.17 3.60
N ASP A 7 34.05 -15.56 3.38
CA ASP A 7 33.65 -16.71 2.56
C ASP A 7 32.35 -16.34 1.86
N VAL A 8 32.46 -15.84 0.64
CA VAL A 8 31.36 -15.24 -0.10
C VAL A 8 31.29 -15.84 -1.51
N ASP A 9 30.09 -16.25 -1.89
CA ASP A 9 29.69 -16.51 -3.27
C ASP A 9 28.98 -15.26 -3.83
N PRO A 10 29.64 -14.48 -4.71
CA PRO A 10 29.03 -13.32 -5.35
C PRO A 10 27.72 -13.60 -6.08
N SER A 11 27.56 -14.83 -6.61
CA SER A 11 26.36 -15.22 -7.35
C SER A 11 25.13 -15.37 -6.43
N ALA A 12 25.35 -15.67 -5.15
CA ALA A 12 24.28 -15.78 -4.15
C ALA A 12 23.60 -14.42 -3.89
N PHE A 13 24.38 -13.33 -3.84
CA PHE A 13 23.85 -11.97 -3.75
C PHE A 13 23.09 -11.56 -5.02
N GLY A 14 23.56 -11.97 -6.20
CA GLY A 14 22.83 -11.79 -7.46
C GLY A 14 21.50 -12.53 -7.48
N ALA A 15 21.48 -13.78 -6.98
CA ALA A 15 20.27 -14.58 -6.87
C ALA A 15 19.27 -13.95 -5.87
N ALA A 16 19.74 -13.47 -4.72
CA ALA A 16 18.92 -12.73 -3.76
C ALA A 16 18.31 -11.46 -4.38
N ALA A 17 19.10 -10.70 -5.18
CA ALA A 17 18.64 -9.52 -5.88
C ALA A 17 17.49 -9.83 -6.87
N LEU A 18 17.61 -10.90 -7.66
CA LEU A 18 16.58 -11.35 -8.60
C LEU A 18 15.30 -11.79 -7.86
N SER A 19 15.47 -12.52 -6.76
CA SER A 19 14.42 -12.96 -5.87
C SER A 19 13.63 -11.78 -5.28
N LEU A 20 14.32 -10.77 -4.73
CA LEU A 20 13.70 -9.52 -4.26
C LEU A 20 13.00 -8.76 -5.38
N ARG A 21 13.56 -8.78 -6.60
CA ARG A 21 12.92 -8.13 -7.75
C ARG A 21 11.63 -8.83 -8.20
N SER A 22 11.59 -10.15 -8.10
CA SER A 22 10.36 -10.92 -8.36
C SER A 22 9.27 -10.60 -7.34
N LEU A 23 9.65 -10.42 -6.06
CA LEU A 23 8.72 -10.02 -5.00
C LEU A 23 8.19 -8.60 -5.24
N GLU A 24 9.07 -7.65 -5.56
CA GLU A 24 8.73 -6.27 -5.93
C GLU A 24 7.65 -6.24 -7.02
N ARG A 25 7.85 -6.95 -8.13
CA ARG A 25 6.87 -7.00 -9.23
C ARG A 25 5.52 -7.58 -8.79
N THR A 26 5.54 -8.67 -8.02
CA THR A 26 4.31 -9.28 -7.50
C THR A 26 3.52 -8.29 -6.63
N ALA A 27 4.21 -7.59 -5.73
CA ALA A 27 3.61 -6.60 -4.85
C ALA A 27 3.13 -5.35 -5.62
N SER A 28 3.92 -4.89 -6.60
CA SER A 28 3.59 -3.77 -7.49
C SER A 28 2.32 -4.05 -8.31
N ASP A 29 2.25 -5.22 -8.94
CA ASP A 29 1.07 -5.63 -9.71
C ASP A 29 -0.17 -5.75 -8.82
N ALA A 30 -0.02 -6.25 -7.59
CA ALA A 30 -1.12 -6.33 -6.63
C ALA A 30 -1.59 -4.93 -6.18
N ALA A 31 -0.66 -4.01 -5.91
CA ALA A 31 -0.97 -2.65 -5.52
C ALA A 31 -1.67 -1.86 -6.65
N LEU A 32 -1.25 -2.04 -7.91
CA LEU A 32 -1.89 -1.45 -9.08
C LEU A 32 -3.31 -2.02 -9.30
N ARG A 33 -3.50 -3.34 -9.12
CA ARG A 33 -4.83 -3.96 -9.16
C ARG A 33 -5.74 -3.44 -8.05
N LEU A 34 -5.21 -3.27 -6.84
CA LEU A 34 -5.94 -2.66 -5.73
C LEU A 34 -6.35 -1.23 -6.10
N SER A 35 -5.41 -0.38 -6.52
CA SER A 35 -5.68 1.01 -6.89
C SER A 35 -6.77 1.13 -7.97
N SER A 36 -6.70 0.31 -9.02
CA SER A 36 -7.76 0.21 -10.05
C SER A 36 -9.11 -0.22 -9.48
N THR A 37 -9.11 -1.20 -8.56
CA THR A 37 -10.33 -1.66 -7.87
C THR A 37 -10.95 -0.54 -7.05
N LEU A 38 -10.16 0.19 -6.27
CA LEU A 38 -10.65 1.29 -5.44
C LEU A 38 -11.23 2.41 -6.30
N ASN A 39 -10.52 2.80 -7.36
CA ASN A 39 -10.97 3.84 -8.28
C ASN A 39 -12.31 3.48 -8.95
N SER A 40 -12.48 2.22 -9.35
CA SER A 40 -13.72 1.72 -9.95
C SER A 40 -14.90 1.67 -8.97
N ASN A 41 -14.63 1.76 -7.66
CA ASN A 41 -15.61 1.65 -6.59
C ASN A 41 -15.78 2.96 -5.79
N GLY A 42 -15.36 4.11 -6.35
CA GLY A 42 -15.68 5.43 -5.80
C GLY A 42 -17.19 5.66 -5.62
N GLY A 43 -17.56 6.56 -4.71
CA GLY A 43 -18.95 6.88 -4.37
C GLY A 43 -19.73 5.67 -3.85
N MET A 44 -19.13 4.91 -2.94
CA MET A 44 -19.71 3.69 -2.37
C MET A 44 -20.34 3.89 -0.99
N ALA A 45 -19.93 4.92 -0.25
CA ALA A 45 -20.32 5.13 1.14
C ALA A 45 -21.71 5.75 1.31
N GLY A 46 -22.21 6.46 0.30
CA GLY A 46 -23.40 7.29 0.40
C GLY A 46 -23.09 8.76 0.70
N SER A 47 -24.15 9.56 0.70
CA SER A 47 -24.15 11.00 0.95
C SER A 47 -24.91 11.39 2.21
N ASP A 48 -25.40 10.41 2.97
CA ASP A 48 -25.97 10.64 4.29
C ASP A 48 -24.86 10.92 5.33
N HIS A 49 -25.24 11.42 6.50
CA HIS A 49 -24.31 11.81 7.55
C HIS A 49 -23.36 10.68 7.98
N GLY A 50 -23.86 9.43 8.02
CA GLY A 50 -23.07 8.25 8.37
C GLY A 50 -22.09 7.89 7.25
N GLY A 51 -22.58 7.87 6.00
CA GLY A 51 -21.76 7.65 4.81
C GLY A 51 -20.63 8.67 4.66
N THR A 52 -20.90 9.95 4.91
CA THR A 52 -19.86 11.00 4.86
C THR A 52 -18.81 10.82 5.93
N ALA A 53 -19.20 10.58 7.19
CA ALA A 53 -18.23 10.38 8.27
C ALA A 53 -17.34 9.15 8.02
N TRP A 54 -17.94 8.06 7.56
CA TRP A 54 -17.21 6.84 7.20
C TRP A 54 -16.26 7.06 6.03
N ALA A 55 -16.71 7.75 4.98
CA ALA A 55 -15.89 8.04 3.80
C ALA A 55 -14.65 8.85 4.14
N VAL A 56 -14.75 9.84 5.04
CA VAL A 56 -13.59 10.65 5.46
C VAL A 56 -12.51 9.77 6.11
N ALA A 57 -12.88 8.91 7.06
CA ALA A 57 -11.93 8.01 7.71
C ALA A 57 -11.35 6.98 6.73
N TYR A 58 -12.20 6.39 5.89
CA TYR A 58 -11.78 5.41 4.91
C TYR A 58 -10.85 6.01 3.85
N ASP A 59 -11.17 7.17 3.26
CA ASP A 59 -10.35 7.83 2.25
C ASP A 59 -9.03 8.33 2.83
N GLY A 60 -9.01 8.74 4.10
CA GLY A 60 -7.79 9.03 4.85
C GLY A 60 -6.89 7.79 4.93
N GLY A 61 -7.45 6.70 5.43
CA GLY A 61 -6.73 5.45 5.62
C GLY A 61 -6.27 4.76 4.34
N ALA A 62 -7.11 4.76 3.30
CA ALA A 62 -6.78 4.21 2.00
C ALA A 62 -5.56 4.91 1.39
N ARG A 63 -5.48 6.24 1.48
CA ARG A 63 -4.32 7.01 1.00
C ARG A 63 -3.05 6.65 1.75
N GLU A 64 -3.10 6.62 3.08
CA GLU A 64 -1.92 6.30 3.90
C GLU A 64 -1.41 4.88 3.65
N VAL A 65 -2.31 3.90 3.51
CA VAL A 65 -1.92 2.54 3.17
C VAL A 65 -1.35 2.47 1.75
N LEU A 66 -1.94 3.14 0.76
CA LEU A 66 -1.39 3.18 -0.61
C LEU A 66 0.00 3.82 -0.65
N ASP A 67 0.23 4.91 0.08
CA ASP A 67 1.55 5.54 0.21
C ASP A 67 2.55 4.57 0.86
N GLY A 68 2.12 3.84 1.90
CA GLY A 68 2.91 2.79 2.54
C GLY A 68 3.28 1.65 1.57
N LEU A 69 2.32 1.19 0.76
CA LEU A 69 2.54 0.17 -0.28
C LEU A 69 3.55 0.66 -1.34
N ALA A 70 3.40 1.89 -1.81
CA ALA A 70 4.31 2.49 -2.79
C ALA A 70 5.76 2.56 -2.23
N ASN A 71 5.91 2.98 -0.97
CA ASN A 71 7.20 3.02 -0.28
C ASN A 71 7.80 1.62 -0.08
N TYR A 72 6.98 0.63 0.31
CA TYR A 72 7.41 -0.75 0.47
C TYR A 72 7.94 -1.35 -0.84
N VAL A 73 7.19 -1.22 -1.94
CA VAL A 73 7.60 -1.70 -3.26
C VAL A 73 8.88 -1.02 -3.74
N SER A 74 8.97 0.30 -3.60
CA SER A 74 10.17 1.07 -3.95
C SER A 74 11.38 0.66 -3.08
N GLY A 75 11.14 0.38 -1.79
CA GLY A 75 12.15 -0.15 -0.87
C GLY A 75 12.69 -1.51 -1.30
N LEU A 76 11.82 -2.44 -1.72
CA LEU A 76 12.25 -3.73 -2.26
C LEU A 76 13.10 -3.57 -3.53
N ALA A 77 12.74 -2.63 -4.41
CA ALA A 77 13.51 -2.32 -5.61
C ALA A 77 14.92 -1.81 -5.27
N HIS A 78 15.05 -0.92 -4.28
CA HIS A 78 16.34 -0.44 -3.79
C HIS A 78 17.13 -1.53 -3.09
N PHE A 79 16.49 -2.37 -2.28
CA PHE A 79 17.18 -3.46 -1.60
C PHE A 79 17.74 -4.50 -2.58
N SER A 80 16.98 -4.81 -3.63
CA SER A 80 17.46 -5.63 -4.76
C SER A 80 18.71 -5.02 -5.43
N GLN A 81 18.75 -3.71 -5.65
CA GLN A 81 19.92 -3.03 -6.21
C GLN A 81 21.14 -3.08 -5.30
N LEU A 82 20.94 -2.89 -3.99
CA LEU A 82 22.02 -3.00 -3.01
C LEU A 82 22.60 -4.42 -2.99
N MET A 83 21.75 -5.45 -3.04
CA MET A 83 22.21 -6.85 -3.15
C MET A 83 23.04 -7.09 -4.41
N ALA A 84 22.57 -6.61 -5.57
CA ALA A 84 23.31 -6.74 -6.82
C ALA A 84 24.67 -6.01 -6.76
N ALA A 85 24.72 -4.83 -6.14
CA ALA A 85 25.96 -4.09 -5.93
C ALA A 85 26.92 -4.81 -4.98
N THR A 86 26.43 -5.40 -3.89
CA THR A 86 27.23 -6.23 -2.98
C THR A 86 27.85 -7.42 -3.70
N GLY A 87 27.06 -8.14 -4.50
CA GLY A 87 27.56 -9.23 -5.34
C GLY A 87 28.66 -8.76 -6.31
N ALA A 88 28.45 -7.65 -7.01
CA ALA A 88 29.44 -7.10 -7.92
C ALA A 88 30.73 -6.63 -7.21
N ASN A 89 30.62 -6.07 -6.00
CA ASN A 89 31.79 -5.64 -5.23
C ASN A 89 32.65 -6.83 -4.79
N HIS A 90 32.02 -7.92 -4.33
CA HIS A 90 32.76 -9.16 -4.02
C HIS A 90 33.35 -9.78 -5.28
N SER A 91 32.61 -9.77 -6.39
CA SER A 91 33.09 -10.32 -7.66
C SER A 91 34.36 -9.62 -8.15
N VAL A 92 34.39 -8.28 -8.10
CA VAL A 92 35.55 -7.46 -8.46
C VAL A 92 36.71 -7.65 -7.46
N SER A 93 36.40 -7.79 -6.17
CA SER A 93 37.42 -8.01 -5.13
C SER A 93 38.14 -9.34 -5.31
N GLU A 94 37.41 -10.41 -5.63
CA GLU A 94 37.98 -11.73 -5.94
C GLU A 94 38.90 -11.65 -7.16
N VAL A 95 38.45 -11.01 -8.26
CA VAL A 95 39.26 -10.83 -9.48
C VAL A 95 40.55 -10.06 -9.20
N ASN A 96 40.48 -9.00 -8.40
CA ASN A 96 41.65 -8.18 -8.05
C ASN A 96 42.57 -8.86 -7.03
N SER A 97 42.10 -9.89 -6.33
CA SER A 97 42.87 -10.65 -5.33
C SER A 97 43.61 -11.85 -5.94
N VAL A 98 43.41 -12.14 -7.22
CA VAL A 98 44.14 -13.18 -7.96
C VAL A 98 45.63 -12.83 -7.98
N ILE A 99 46.44 -13.66 -7.33
CA ILE A 99 47.90 -13.61 -7.46
C ILE A 99 48.26 -14.27 -8.80
N PRO A 100 48.86 -13.52 -9.75
CA PRO A 100 49.30 -14.10 -11.01
C PRO A 100 50.19 -15.32 -10.78
N ASP A 101 50.00 -16.37 -11.58
CA ASP A 101 50.78 -17.62 -11.58
C ASP A 101 50.57 -18.57 -10.39
N GLN A 102 49.70 -18.24 -9.42
CA GLN A 102 49.42 -19.09 -8.25
C GLN A 102 47.96 -19.53 -8.12
N CYS A 103 47.03 -18.81 -8.74
CA CYS A 103 45.59 -19.10 -8.68
C CYS A 103 45.00 -19.28 -10.08
N ALA A 104 44.00 -20.16 -10.18
CA ALA A 104 43.15 -20.20 -11.36
C ALA A 104 42.40 -18.85 -11.49
N PRO A 105 42.25 -18.29 -12.70
CA PRO A 105 41.43 -17.11 -12.88
C PRO A 105 39.99 -17.38 -12.42
N PRO A 106 39.28 -16.38 -11.87
CA PRO A 106 37.88 -16.52 -11.47
C PRO A 106 37.03 -16.97 -12.66
N SER A 107 35.95 -17.70 -12.38
CA SER A 107 35.07 -18.21 -13.43
C SER A 107 34.46 -17.06 -14.24
N SER A 108 34.23 -17.29 -15.54
CA SER A 108 33.57 -16.31 -16.43
C SER A 108 32.13 -15.97 -16.03
N ASP A 109 31.55 -16.73 -15.10
CA ASP A 109 30.20 -16.54 -14.57
C ASP A 109 30.15 -15.52 -13.41
N TYR A 110 31.30 -14.91 -13.05
CA TYR A 110 31.33 -13.83 -12.08
C TYR A 110 30.47 -12.64 -12.54
N PRO A 111 29.53 -12.14 -11.74
CA PRO A 111 28.74 -10.95 -12.07
C PRO A 111 29.65 -9.72 -12.00
N LEU A 112 30.36 -9.42 -13.09
CA LEU A 112 31.39 -8.37 -13.17
C LEU A 112 30.82 -6.95 -13.26
N SER A 113 29.50 -6.79 -13.25
CA SER A 113 28.84 -5.49 -13.17
C SER A 113 27.42 -5.68 -12.66
N PRO A 114 26.84 -4.69 -11.96
CA PRO A 114 25.41 -4.59 -11.82
C PRO A 114 24.83 -4.20 -13.18
N SER A 115 24.94 -5.06 -14.20
CA SER A 115 24.14 -4.93 -15.41
C SER A 115 22.72 -5.31 -15.03
N TYR A 116 22.04 -4.31 -14.47
CA TYR A 116 20.63 -4.24 -14.20
C TYR A 116 19.87 -4.70 -15.45
N THR A 117 19.45 -5.96 -15.48
CA THR A 117 18.74 -6.58 -16.59
C THR A 117 17.32 -6.92 -16.11
N GLY A 118 16.56 -5.88 -15.81
CA GLY A 118 15.15 -6.05 -15.45
C GLY A 118 14.33 -4.83 -15.83
N PRO A 119 13.24 -4.98 -16.61
CA PRO A 119 12.24 -3.93 -16.69
C PRO A 119 11.63 -3.71 -15.29
N GLY A 120 11.39 -2.45 -14.95
CA GLY A 120 10.66 -2.00 -13.77
C GLY A 120 11.27 -0.72 -13.18
N SER A 121 10.38 0.15 -12.73
CA SER A 121 10.69 1.43 -12.12
C SER A 121 11.30 1.22 -10.73
N THR A 122 12.21 2.11 -10.31
CA THR A 122 12.71 2.15 -8.92
C THR A 122 11.70 2.78 -7.96
N VAL A 123 10.67 3.41 -8.52
CA VAL A 123 9.61 4.10 -7.79
C VAL A 123 8.26 3.61 -8.29
N LEU A 124 7.40 3.16 -7.37
CA LEU A 124 5.99 2.91 -7.65
C LEU A 124 5.18 4.17 -7.36
N GLU A 125 4.39 4.62 -8.33
CA GLU A 125 3.39 5.66 -8.14
C GLU A 125 1.99 5.05 -8.20
N LEU A 126 1.18 5.31 -7.18
CA LEU A 126 -0.23 4.89 -7.15
C LEU A 126 -1.10 6.13 -7.23
N PRO A 127 -2.08 6.19 -8.16
CA PRO A 127 -3.00 7.31 -8.21
C PRO A 127 -3.83 7.36 -6.93
N THR A 128 -4.15 8.57 -6.48
CA THR A 128 -5.14 8.76 -5.41
C THR A 128 -6.47 8.21 -5.90
N PRO A 129 -7.09 7.24 -5.19
CA PRO A 129 -8.38 6.71 -5.59
C PRO A 129 -9.47 7.78 -5.53
N ASP A 130 -10.48 7.63 -6.39
CA ASP A 130 -11.74 8.34 -6.23
C ASP A 130 -12.31 8.19 -4.81
N SER A 131 -12.87 9.27 -4.26
CA SER A 131 -13.42 9.29 -2.91
C SER A 131 -14.53 8.26 -2.74
N ALA A 132 -14.57 7.59 -1.58
CA ALA A 132 -15.68 6.73 -1.21
C ALA A 132 -16.98 7.52 -0.97
N HIS A 133 -16.90 8.82 -0.69
CA HIS A 133 -18.06 9.68 -0.48
C HIS A 133 -18.94 9.76 -1.73
N GLY A 134 -20.25 9.72 -1.51
CA GLY A 134 -21.24 9.79 -2.58
C GLY A 134 -21.94 8.46 -2.78
N GLY A 135 -23.03 8.52 -3.51
CA GLY A 135 -23.88 7.36 -3.73
C GLY A 135 -24.97 7.67 -4.74
N SER A 136 -25.53 6.60 -5.30
CA SER A 136 -26.64 6.68 -6.26
C SER A 136 -27.67 5.58 -6.03
N GLY A 137 -27.63 4.94 -4.86
CA GLY A 137 -28.63 3.96 -4.44
C GLY A 137 -30.01 4.61 -4.41
N ALA A 138 -30.93 4.09 -5.22
CA ALA A 138 -32.29 4.60 -5.29
C ALA A 138 -33.02 4.35 -3.96
N ALA A 139 -33.84 5.30 -3.56
CA ALA A 139 -34.72 5.11 -2.42
C ALA A 139 -35.80 4.06 -2.74
N PRO A 140 -36.23 3.26 -1.74
CA PRO A 140 -37.25 2.24 -1.94
C PRO A 140 -38.62 2.88 -2.24
N ALA A 141 -39.50 2.10 -2.86
CA ALA A 141 -40.88 2.52 -3.09
C ALA A 141 -41.55 2.92 -1.77
N GLY A 142 -42.23 4.07 -1.78
CA GLY A 142 -42.90 4.62 -0.60
C GLY A 142 -42.04 5.44 0.34
N TRP A 143 -40.72 5.53 0.12
CA TRP A 143 -39.83 6.40 0.90
C TRP A 143 -40.30 7.86 0.92
N HIS A 144 -40.78 8.38 -0.22
CA HIS A 144 -41.23 9.78 -0.34
C HIS A 144 -42.44 10.12 0.54
N PHE A 145 -43.20 9.13 1.03
CA PHE A 145 -44.34 9.38 1.92
C PHE A 145 -43.91 9.67 3.35
N ILE A 146 -42.78 9.11 3.77
CA ILE A 146 -42.28 9.23 5.15
C ILE A 146 -41.03 10.10 5.26
N SER A 147 -40.36 10.41 4.15
CA SER A 147 -39.07 11.11 4.15
C SER A 147 -39.11 12.45 4.90
N GLY A 148 -40.20 13.22 4.78
CA GLY A 148 -40.40 14.47 5.51
C GLY A 148 -40.58 14.31 7.03
N LEU A 149 -40.93 13.11 7.50
CA LEU A 149 -41.15 12.79 8.91
C LEU A 149 -39.97 12.08 9.56
N VAL A 150 -39.20 11.32 8.78
CA VAL A 150 -38.05 10.52 9.28
C VAL A 150 -36.91 11.40 9.77
N GLY A 151 -36.73 12.59 9.18
CA GLY A 151 -35.66 13.53 9.57
C GLY A 151 -34.25 13.13 9.10
N TYR A 152 -34.11 12.05 8.33
CA TYR A 152 -32.86 11.59 7.74
C TYR A 152 -32.97 11.44 6.23
N PHE A 153 -31.84 11.58 5.54
CA PHE A 153 -31.73 11.22 4.13
C PHE A 153 -31.67 9.70 3.95
N TRP A 154 -32.11 9.24 2.78
CA TRP A 154 -31.95 7.84 2.41
C TRP A 154 -30.45 7.52 2.28
N PRO A 155 -29.93 6.49 2.97
CA PRO A 155 -28.53 6.09 2.84
C PRO A 155 -28.29 5.46 1.47
N ASN A 156 -27.85 6.28 0.52
CA ASN A 156 -27.75 5.95 -0.91
C ASN A 156 -26.41 5.29 -1.31
N GLY A 157 -25.70 4.67 -0.35
CA GLY A 157 -24.46 3.91 -0.59
C GLY A 157 -24.68 2.63 -1.40
N HIS A 158 -23.57 1.97 -1.77
CA HIS A 158 -23.56 0.78 -2.63
C HIS A 158 -22.83 -0.39 -1.95
N GLN A 159 -23.59 -1.34 -1.40
CA GLN A 159 -23.06 -2.53 -0.71
C GLN A 159 -22.16 -3.37 -1.62
N GLY A 160 -22.52 -3.51 -2.89
CA GLY A 160 -21.72 -4.25 -3.88
C GLY A 160 -20.34 -3.63 -4.10
N LYS A 161 -20.27 -2.29 -4.19
CA LYS A 161 -19.00 -1.57 -4.33
C LYS A 161 -18.14 -1.68 -3.07
N LEU A 162 -18.76 -1.55 -1.89
CA LEU A 162 -18.08 -1.76 -0.61
C LEU A 162 -17.48 -3.17 -0.52
N ARG A 163 -18.24 -4.21 -0.90
CA ARG A 163 -17.76 -5.60 -0.92
C ARG A 163 -16.64 -5.82 -1.95
N ALA A 164 -16.71 -5.17 -3.12
CA ALA A 164 -15.65 -5.21 -4.12
C ALA A 164 -14.35 -4.55 -3.62
N ALA A 165 -14.45 -3.38 -2.98
CA ALA A 165 -13.30 -2.73 -2.32
C ALA A 165 -12.71 -3.63 -1.23
N ALA A 166 -13.55 -4.27 -0.41
CA ALA A 166 -13.10 -5.20 0.62
C ALA A 166 -12.33 -6.40 0.06
N ALA A 167 -12.77 -6.94 -1.08
CA ALA A 167 -12.08 -8.03 -1.76
C ALA A 167 -10.71 -7.57 -2.30
N GLY A 168 -10.63 -6.35 -2.85
CA GLY A 168 -9.37 -5.75 -3.29
C GLY A 168 -8.35 -5.64 -2.16
N TRP A 169 -8.78 -5.10 -1.01
CA TRP A 169 -7.92 -5.02 0.18
C TRP A 169 -7.45 -6.38 0.68
N SER A 170 -8.34 -7.37 0.75
CA SER A 170 -7.98 -8.74 1.16
C SER A 170 -7.00 -9.39 0.19
N ALA A 171 -7.15 -9.17 -1.12
CA ALA A 171 -6.20 -9.68 -2.11
C ALA A 171 -4.81 -9.05 -1.96
N MET A 172 -4.73 -7.75 -1.64
CA MET A 172 -3.46 -7.09 -1.38
C MET A 172 -2.79 -7.61 -0.10
N ALA A 173 -3.56 -7.81 0.97
CA ALA A 173 -3.04 -8.40 2.21
C ALA A 173 -2.43 -9.79 1.96
N SER A 174 -3.09 -10.63 1.16
CA SER A 174 -2.54 -11.94 0.79
C SER A 174 -1.24 -11.82 -0.02
N ALA A 175 -1.17 -10.87 -0.96
CA ALA A 175 0.03 -10.64 -1.77
C ALA A 175 1.23 -10.11 -0.96
N LEU A 176 1.00 -9.47 0.18
CA LEU A 176 2.06 -9.01 1.08
C LEU A 176 2.62 -10.12 1.98
N ARG A 177 1.81 -11.12 2.31
CA ARG A 177 2.23 -12.22 3.18
C ARG A 177 2.93 -13.33 2.42
N GLU A 178 2.51 -13.57 1.18
CA GLU A 178 3.01 -14.70 0.40
C GLU A 178 3.41 -14.30 -1.02
N PRO A 179 4.66 -14.60 -1.44
CA PRO A 179 5.76 -15.12 -0.62
C PRO A 179 6.38 -14.04 0.30
N ASN A 180 6.70 -14.39 1.55
CA ASN A 180 7.37 -13.48 2.50
C ASN A 180 8.84 -13.21 2.07
N VAL A 181 9.32 -11.96 2.26
CA VAL A 181 10.69 -11.55 1.94
C VAL A 181 11.77 -12.47 2.53
N SER A 182 11.58 -12.94 3.76
CA SER A 182 12.52 -13.83 4.46
C SER A 182 12.61 -15.18 3.77
N ALA A 183 11.49 -15.73 3.30
CA ALA A 183 11.46 -17.00 2.57
C ALA A 183 12.19 -16.90 1.22
N ILE A 184 12.22 -15.70 0.64
CA ILE A 184 12.78 -15.45 -0.69
C ILE A 184 14.27 -15.10 -0.66
N ALA A 185 14.71 -14.30 0.33
CA ALA A 185 16.08 -13.78 0.39
C ALA A 185 17.02 -14.65 1.24
N THR A 186 16.56 -15.13 2.40
CA THR A 186 17.40 -15.87 3.37
C THR A 186 18.10 -17.13 2.80
N PRO A 187 17.45 -17.94 1.94
CA PRO A 187 18.11 -19.14 1.40
C PRO A 187 19.40 -18.83 0.64
N HIS A 188 19.45 -17.69 -0.07
CA HIS A 188 20.62 -17.26 -0.82
C HIS A 188 21.74 -16.74 0.10
N LEU A 189 21.37 -16.16 1.24
CA LEU A 189 22.32 -15.59 2.20
C LEU A 189 22.89 -16.63 3.16
N THR A 190 22.30 -17.83 3.20
CA THR A 190 22.73 -18.91 4.08
C THR A 190 24.12 -19.40 3.66
N GLY A 191 25.08 -19.37 4.58
CA GLY A 191 26.46 -19.81 4.32
C GLY A 191 27.41 -18.69 3.91
N GLN A 192 26.90 -17.50 3.56
CA GLN A 192 27.74 -16.33 3.27
C GLN A 192 28.36 -15.78 4.56
N ARG A 193 29.65 -15.46 4.54
CA ARG A 193 30.39 -14.88 5.66
C ARG A 193 31.07 -13.60 5.25
N SER A 194 30.48 -12.49 5.66
CA SER A 194 31.05 -11.15 5.50
C SER A 194 30.45 -10.19 6.55
N PRO A 195 31.10 -9.04 6.83
CA PRO A 195 30.63 -8.08 7.82
C PRO A 195 29.23 -7.50 7.56
N GLU A 196 28.77 -7.50 6.31
CA GLU A 196 27.47 -6.95 5.90
C GLU A 196 26.31 -7.96 5.96
N VAL A 197 26.58 -9.28 6.03
CA VAL A 197 25.52 -10.31 6.10
C VAL A 197 24.57 -10.11 7.31
N PRO A 198 25.05 -9.77 8.53
CA PRO A 198 24.15 -9.47 9.65
C PRO A 198 23.21 -8.28 9.38
N LEU A 199 23.73 -7.18 8.84
CA LEU A 199 22.94 -6.00 8.48
C LEU A 199 21.88 -6.32 7.42
N ILE A 200 22.25 -7.17 6.47
CA ILE A 200 21.34 -7.67 5.45
C ILE A 200 20.21 -8.51 6.07
N ALA A 201 20.53 -9.39 7.02
CA ALA A 201 19.54 -10.22 7.69
C ALA A 201 18.56 -9.37 8.54
N GLU A 202 19.06 -8.34 9.21
CA GLU A 202 18.24 -7.34 9.91
C GLU A 202 17.28 -6.64 8.94
N CYS A 203 17.79 -6.15 7.80
CA CYS A 203 16.98 -5.52 6.76
C CYS A 203 15.89 -6.46 6.21
N VAL A 204 16.21 -7.73 5.95
CA VAL A 204 15.21 -8.74 5.56
C VAL A 204 14.12 -8.88 6.62
N SER A 205 14.49 -8.93 7.90
CA SER A 205 13.52 -8.99 9.01
C SER A 205 12.64 -7.74 9.10
N GLU A 206 13.21 -6.55 8.91
CA GLU A 206 12.46 -5.28 8.90
C GLU A 206 11.45 -5.22 7.75
N PHE A 207 11.85 -5.60 6.54
CA PHE A 207 10.92 -5.69 5.41
C PHE A 207 9.79 -6.69 5.68
N GLY A 208 10.07 -7.81 6.35
CA GLY A 208 9.05 -8.78 6.77
C GLY A 208 8.07 -8.20 7.80
N GLY A 209 8.55 -7.38 8.73
CA GLY A 209 7.70 -6.64 9.67
C GLY A 209 6.83 -5.61 8.98
N HIS A 210 7.40 -4.84 8.04
CA HIS A 210 6.66 -3.85 7.25
C HIS A 210 5.58 -4.48 6.38
N SER A 211 5.86 -5.63 5.74
CA SER A 211 4.88 -6.33 4.90
C SER A 211 3.69 -6.82 5.71
N GLU A 212 3.93 -7.38 6.92
CA GLU A 212 2.84 -7.82 7.81
C GLU A 212 2.03 -6.65 8.35
N ALA A 213 2.68 -5.55 8.73
CA ALA A 213 1.99 -4.35 9.20
C ALA A 213 1.08 -3.75 8.12
N LEU A 214 1.54 -3.71 6.86
CA LEU A 214 0.73 -3.29 5.72
C LEU A 214 -0.38 -4.29 5.39
N ALA A 215 -0.13 -5.59 5.53
CA ALA A 215 -1.15 -6.62 5.33
C ALA A 215 -2.28 -6.47 6.35
N GLN A 216 -1.95 -6.23 7.62
CA GLN A 216 -2.93 -5.97 8.67
C GLN A 216 -3.72 -4.69 8.40
N ALA A 217 -3.07 -3.62 7.94
CA ALA A 217 -3.76 -2.38 7.56
C ALA A 217 -4.75 -2.60 6.41
N CYS A 218 -4.35 -3.37 5.39
CA CYS A 218 -5.24 -3.77 4.30
C CYS A 218 -6.44 -4.58 4.84
N GLU A 219 -6.22 -5.55 5.73
CA GLU A 219 -7.32 -6.32 6.33
C GLU A 219 -8.29 -5.47 7.14
N ASN A 220 -7.78 -4.48 7.87
CA ASN A 220 -8.58 -3.55 8.65
C ASN A 220 -9.48 -2.70 7.74
N LEU A 221 -8.94 -2.15 6.66
CA LEU A 221 -9.71 -1.41 5.66
C LEU A 221 -10.74 -2.31 4.96
N GLY A 222 -10.35 -3.52 4.56
CA GLY A 222 -11.27 -4.48 3.97
C GLY A 222 -12.37 -4.93 4.93
N GLY A 223 -12.05 -5.08 6.22
CA GLY A 223 -12.99 -5.34 7.30
C GLY A 223 -14.00 -4.21 7.48
N ALA A 224 -13.53 -2.96 7.49
CA ALA A 224 -14.38 -1.78 7.56
C ALA A 224 -15.35 -1.70 6.37
N CYS A 225 -14.89 -1.98 5.15
CA CYS A 225 -15.74 -2.05 3.96
C CYS A 225 -16.83 -3.13 4.08
N ARG A 226 -16.47 -4.36 4.48
CA ARG A 226 -17.44 -5.45 4.69
C ARG A 226 -18.46 -5.10 5.77
N SER A 227 -17.98 -4.66 6.93
CA SER A 227 -18.85 -4.32 8.05
C SER A 227 -19.82 -3.22 7.67
N TYR A 228 -19.36 -2.20 6.94
CA TYR A 228 -20.26 -1.14 6.51
C TYR A 228 -21.27 -1.62 5.45
N ALA A 229 -20.84 -2.46 4.50
CA ALA A 229 -21.73 -3.06 3.51
C ALA A 229 -22.88 -3.84 4.18
N ASP A 230 -22.56 -4.66 5.17
CA ASP A 230 -23.53 -5.51 5.86
C ASP A 230 -24.51 -4.67 6.68
N ASN A 231 -24.03 -3.65 7.40
CA ASN A 231 -24.91 -2.73 8.13
C ASN A 231 -25.83 -1.93 7.19
N LEU A 232 -25.33 -1.53 6.02
CA LEU A 232 -26.12 -0.82 5.03
C LEU A 232 -27.20 -1.74 4.42
N ASP A 233 -26.86 -3.00 4.13
CA ASP A 233 -27.79 -4.04 3.65
C ASP A 233 -28.91 -4.32 4.67
N ASP A 234 -28.54 -4.47 5.94
CA ASP A 234 -29.47 -4.70 7.05
C ASP A 234 -30.40 -3.51 7.24
N ALA A 235 -29.88 -2.28 7.21
CA ALA A 235 -30.68 -1.07 7.32
C ALA A 235 -31.66 -0.93 6.15
N HIS A 236 -31.21 -1.16 4.92
CA HIS A 236 -32.06 -1.13 3.73
C HIS A 236 -33.19 -2.16 3.84
N SER A 237 -32.85 -3.38 4.22
CA SER A 237 -33.82 -4.48 4.37
C SER A 237 -34.87 -4.19 5.44
N GLN A 238 -34.47 -3.65 6.59
CA GLN A 238 -35.39 -3.25 7.66
C GLN A 238 -36.31 -2.10 7.23
N VAL A 239 -35.79 -1.08 6.56
CA VAL A 239 -36.62 0.04 6.07
C VAL A 239 -37.62 -0.44 5.02
N ILE A 240 -37.20 -1.32 4.09
CA ILE A 240 -38.09 -1.90 3.09
C ILE A 240 -39.20 -2.72 3.75
N ALA A 241 -38.90 -3.50 4.80
CA ALA A 241 -39.89 -4.27 5.54
C ALA A 241 -40.93 -3.37 6.22
N GLU A 242 -40.49 -2.30 6.88
CA GLU A 242 -41.37 -1.30 7.53
C GLU A 242 -42.27 -0.59 6.52
N LEU A 243 -41.73 -0.21 5.36
CA LEU A 243 -42.51 0.39 4.28
C LEU A 243 -43.53 -0.59 3.71
N ARG A 244 -43.16 -1.87 3.54
CA ARG A 244 -44.08 -2.91 3.07
C ARG A 244 -45.24 -3.14 4.05
N GLU A 245 -44.95 -3.20 5.34
CA GLU A 245 -45.97 -3.34 6.39
C GLU A 245 -46.96 -2.16 6.34
N LEU A 246 -46.47 -0.94 6.11
CA LEU A 246 -47.33 0.24 5.95
C LEU A 246 -48.30 0.07 4.77
N VAL A 247 -47.83 -0.43 3.62
CA VAL A 247 -48.68 -0.67 2.43
C VAL A 247 -49.70 -1.78 2.67
N GLU A 248 -49.28 -2.91 3.23
CA GLU A 248 -50.17 -4.05 3.50
C GLU A 248 -51.28 -3.67 4.51
N GLN A 249 -50.91 -2.97 5.59
CA GLN A 249 -51.88 -2.53 6.59
C GLN A 249 -52.80 -1.42 6.10
N SER A 250 -52.39 -0.58 5.15
CA SER A 250 -53.27 0.46 4.59
C SER A 250 -54.23 -0.09 3.53
N ALA A 251 -53.84 -1.12 2.77
CA ALA A 251 -54.74 -1.83 1.86
C ALA A 251 -55.91 -2.52 2.60
N ALA A 252 -55.69 -3.01 3.82
CA ALA A 252 -56.75 -3.62 4.64
C ALA A 252 -57.88 -2.65 5.04
N PHE A 253 -57.63 -1.34 5.09
CA PHE A 253 -58.64 -0.33 5.43
C PHE A 253 -59.42 0.20 4.21
N ALA A 254 -58.97 -0.12 2.98
CA ALA A 254 -59.65 0.27 1.75
C ALA A 254 -61.05 -0.36 1.58
N VAL A 255 -61.38 -1.41 2.36
CA VAL A 255 -62.66 -2.13 2.30
C VAL A 255 -63.80 -1.39 3.04
N ILE A 256 -63.51 -0.41 3.90
CA ILE A 256 -64.53 0.30 4.71
C ILE A 256 -64.96 1.66 4.08
N GLY A 257 -64.45 2.01 2.89
CA GLY A 257 -64.97 3.12 2.08
C GLY A 257 -63.89 4.13 1.70
N ALA A 258 -63.82 4.49 0.41
CA ALA A 258 -62.78 5.30 -0.25
C ALA A 258 -61.46 4.56 -0.59
N GLY A 259 -61.55 3.29 -0.99
CA GLY A 259 -60.41 2.51 -1.47
C GLY A 259 -59.85 3.03 -2.80
N LEU A 260 -58.83 3.92 -2.71
CA LEU A 260 -57.67 4.08 -3.62
C LEU A 260 -56.96 5.44 -3.44
N THR A 261 -57.51 6.40 -2.71
CA THR A 261 -57.03 7.80 -2.72
C THR A 261 -55.63 8.02 -2.10
N ILE A 262 -55.15 7.14 -1.22
CA ILE A 262 -53.84 7.34 -0.56
C ILE A 262 -52.66 7.15 -1.53
N PHE A 263 -52.84 6.36 -2.60
CA PHE A 263 -51.80 6.12 -3.61
C PHE A 263 -51.99 6.94 -4.90
N THR A 264 -53.15 7.58 -5.11
CA THR A 264 -53.44 8.38 -6.33
C THR A 264 -53.63 9.88 -6.09
N ALA A 265 -53.90 10.35 -4.86
CA ALA A 265 -54.08 11.77 -4.55
C ALA A 265 -52.82 12.34 -3.87
N GLY A 266 -51.86 12.79 -4.67
CA GLY A 266 -50.72 13.54 -4.17
C GLY A 266 -51.18 14.77 -3.37
N ILE A 267 -50.75 14.86 -2.10
CA ILE A 267 -50.69 16.06 -1.23
C ILE A 267 -52.01 16.86 -1.00
N SER A 268 -53.11 16.67 -1.75
CA SER A 268 -54.24 17.61 -1.74
C SER A 268 -55.63 17.09 -1.33
N ASP A 269 -55.82 15.82 -0.95
CA ASP A 269 -57.11 15.38 -0.38
C ASP A 269 -57.09 15.34 1.16
N ALA A 270 -57.72 16.34 1.75
CA ALA A 270 -57.85 16.63 3.19
C ALA A 270 -58.79 15.64 3.93
N ALA A 271 -58.69 14.35 3.63
CA ALA A 271 -59.41 13.28 4.33
C ALA A 271 -58.51 12.06 4.58
N ALA A 272 -57.25 12.27 4.96
CA ALA A 272 -56.51 11.25 5.70
C ALA A 272 -57.06 11.26 7.14
N THR A 273 -57.86 10.25 7.50
CA THR A 273 -58.25 10.00 8.88
C THR A 273 -57.01 10.02 9.78
N GLY A 274 -57.10 10.62 10.99
CA GLY A 274 -55.95 10.77 11.90
C GLY A 274 -55.20 9.44 12.18
N ALA A 275 -55.87 8.30 12.02
CA ALA A 275 -55.27 6.97 12.11
C ALA A 275 -54.19 6.69 11.04
N VAL A 276 -54.37 7.14 9.79
CA VAL A 276 -53.38 6.94 8.72
C VAL A 276 -52.15 7.81 8.95
N ALA A 277 -52.34 9.08 9.32
CA ALA A 277 -51.25 9.98 9.69
C ALA A 277 -50.46 9.46 10.90
N ALA A 278 -51.15 8.96 11.93
CA ALA A 278 -50.51 8.36 13.10
C ALA A 278 -49.66 7.12 12.75
N ARG A 279 -50.12 6.27 11.82
CA ARG A 279 -49.35 5.12 11.35
C ARG A 279 -48.13 5.51 10.54
N ALA A 280 -48.27 6.47 9.63
CA ALA A 280 -47.14 7.00 8.87
C ALA A 280 -46.08 7.61 9.80
N ALA A 281 -46.50 8.35 10.83
CA ALA A 281 -45.60 8.87 11.86
C ALA A 281 -44.93 7.76 12.67
N ALA A 282 -45.65 6.69 13.04
CA ALA A 282 -45.08 5.55 13.76
C ALA A 282 -44.02 4.80 12.91
N VAL A 283 -44.29 4.56 11.63
CA VAL A 283 -43.32 3.96 10.69
C VAL A 283 -42.12 4.88 10.50
N ALA A 284 -42.34 6.18 10.32
CA ALA A 284 -41.26 7.16 10.20
C ALA A 284 -40.35 7.17 11.44
N ALA A 285 -40.91 7.06 12.65
CA ALA A 285 -40.14 6.97 13.89
C ALA A 285 -39.28 5.69 13.95
N ARG A 286 -39.84 4.53 13.55
CA ARG A 286 -39.07 3.27 13.50
C ARG A 286 -37.95 3.31 12.47
N VAL A 287 -38.25 3.82 11.28
CA VAL A 287 -37.27 4.06 10.20
C VAL A 287 -36.18 5.02 10.66
N GLY A 288 -36.53 6.12 11.31
CA GLY A 288 -35.56 7.05 11.91
C GLY A 288 -34.63 6.37 12.91
N GLY A 289 -35.17 5.48 13.76
CA GLY A 289 -34.35 4.66 14.66
C GLY A 289 -33.40 3.69 13.95
N ILE A 290 -33.82 3.09 12.83
CA ILE A 290 -32.95 2.22 12.00
C ILE A 290 -31.79 3.02 11.41
N LEU A 291 -32.08 4.17 10.81
CA LEU A 291 -31.07 5.02 10.18
C LEU A 291 -30.12 5.67 11.20
N GLY A 292 -30.63 6.06 12.37
CA GLY A 292 -29.80 6.53 13.48
C GLY A 292 -28.75 5.49 13.90
N ARG A 293 -29.17 4.22 14.06
CA ARG A 293 -28.23 3.12 14.37
C ARG A 293 -27.19 2.89 13.28
N LEU A 294 -27.58 3.03 12.00
CA LEU A 294 -26.65 2.93 10.88
C LEU A 294 -25.57 4.02 10.98
N ILE A 295 -25.95 5.28 11.22
CA ILE A 295 -25.03 6.41 11.35
C ILE A 295 -24.06 6.20 12.52
N GLU A 296 -24.56 5.79 13.68
CA GLU A 296 -23.73 5.48 14.85
C GLU A 296 -22.74 4.34 14.57
N THR A 297 -23.19 3.31 13.84
CA THR A 297 -22.33 2.16 13.49
C THR A 297 -21.28 2.54 12.46
N ALA A 298 -21.65 3.32 11.44
CA ALA A 298 -20.71 3.87 10.46
C ALA A 298 -19.62 4.71 11.15
N GLY A 299 -20.01 5.56 12.12
CA GLY A 299 -19.06 6.32 12.95
C GLY A 299 -18.12 5.44 13.78
N ARG A 300 -18.61 4.35 14.38
CA ARG A 300 -17.77 3.38 15.11
C ARG A 300 -16.79 2.67 14.19
N ILE A 301 -17.24 2.25 13.01
CA ILE A 301 -16.37 1.63 12.00
C ILE A 301 -15.30 2.63 11.55
N ALA A 302 -15.67 3.88 11.30
CA ALA A 302 -14.75 4.95 10.94
C ALA A 302 -13.64 5.13 11.99
N GLN A 303 -14.01 5.19 13.28
CA GLN A 303 -13.04 5.30 14.36
C GLN A 303 -12.11 4.08 14.42
N SER A 304 -12.63 2.88 14.22
CA SER A 304 -11.81 1.66 14.22
C SER A 304 -10.74 1.66 13.11
N VAL A 305 -11.01 2.29 11.97
CA VAL A 305 -10.01 2.48 10.90
C VAL A 305 -8.90 3.40 11.36
N VAL A 306 -9.24 4.53 11.99
CA VAL A 306 -8.27 5.51 12.51
C VAL A 306 -7.37 4.86 13.57
N ASP A 307 -7.95 4.18 14.56
CA ASP A 307 -7.22 3.56 15.66
C ASP A 307 -6.29 2.43 15.17
N ALA A 308 -6.76 1.65 14.19
CA ALA A 308 -5.99 0.59 13.58
C ALA A 308 -4.76 1.12 12.82
N LEU A 309 -4.91 2.22 12.10
CA LEU A 309 -3.80 2.84 11.36
C LEU A 309 -2.78 3.47 12.29
N ASP A 310 -3.21 4.16 13.35
CA ASP A 310 -2.29 4.74 14.34
C ASP A 310 -1.41 3.67 14.99
N THR A 311 -1.99 2.49 15.25
CA THR A 311 -1.26 1.32 15.77
C THR A 311 -0.19 0.82 14.77
N VAL A 312 -0.55 0.72 13.49
CA VAL A 312 0.38 0.29 12.42
C VAL A 312 1.51 1.30 12.21
N ILE A 313 1.18 2.60 12.18
CA ILE A 313 2.12 3.71 12.03
C ILE A 313 3.12 3.72 13.19
N THR A 314 2.62 3.59 14.42
CA THR A 314 3.48 3.59 15.62
C THR A 314 4.41 2.38 15.64
N THR A 315 3.92 1.22 15.19
CA THR A 315 4.72 -0.01 15.11
C THR A 315 5.81 0.09 14.03
N THR A 316 5.51 0.70 12.89
CA THR A 316 6.47 0.91 11.79
C THR A 316 7.44 2.08 12.03
N ARG A 317 7.07 3.06 12.87
CA ARG A 317 7.93 4.21 13.25
C ARG A 317 8.64 4.07 14.61
N GLY A 318 8.49 2.96 15.33
CA GLY A 318 9.19 2.69 16.59
C GLY A 318 10.71 2.85 16.46
N PRO A 319 11.43 3.29 17.51
CA PRO A 319 12.67 4.05 17.40
C PRO A 319 13.72 3.34 16.55
N GLN A 320 13.89 3.83 15.32
CA GLN A 320 15.05 3.59 14.48
C GLN A 320 16.27 4.23 15.14
N ALA A 321 16.83 3.57 16.15
CA ALA A 321 18.25 3.66 16.39
C ALA A 321 18.92 2.75 15.35
N VAL A 322 18.96 3.21 14.10
CA VAL A 322 20.08 2.85 13.23
C VAL A 322 21.30 3.40 13.97
N PRO A 323 22.26 2.58 14.44
CA PRO A 323 23.53 3.11 14.88
C PRO A 323 24.10 3.80 13.66
N GLY A 324 24.09 5.12 13.72
CA GLY A 324 24.72 5.93 12.70
C GLY A 324 26.10 5.37 12.44
N THR A 325 26.42 5.23 11.18
CA THR A 325 27.72 5.63 10.66
C THR A 325 28.01 7.06 11.14
N GLN A 326 28.32 7.22 12.43
CA GLN A 326 29.11 8.34 12.90
C GLN A 326 30.46 8.15 12.23
N GLY A 327 30.60 8.88 11.12
CA GLY A 327 31.88 9.18 10.53
C GLY A 327 32.80 9.61 11.66
N GLN A 328 33.81 8.79 11.88
CA GLN A 328 35.06 9.23 12.46
C GLN A 328 35.66 10.22 11.46
N SER A 329 35.18 11.46 11.53
CA SER A 329 35.88 12.63 11.05
C SER A 329 37.04 12.84 12.02
N GLY A 330 38.17 12.23 11.65
CA GLY A 330 39.43 12.28 12.37
C GLY A 330 40.56 12.19 11.37
N ASP A 331 40.68 13.26 10.58
CA ASP A 331 41.89 13.74 9.89
C ASP A 331 42.55 12.84 8.84
N SER A 332 42.27 13.13 7.56
CA SER A 332 43.25 13.09 6.47
C SER A 332 42.70 13.87 5.28
N SER A 333 43.20 15.09 5.15
CA SER A 333 43.04 16.05 4.05
C SER A 333 42.79 15.45 2.66
N VAL A 334 41.59 15.66 2.11
CA VAL A 334 41.39 15.68 0.65
C VAL A 334 41.69 17.09 0.18
N GLY A 335 42.94 17.29 -0.25
CA GLY A 335 43.32 18.48 -1.00
C GLY A 335 42.65 18.46 -2.38
N GLU A 336 41.87 19.49 -2.65
CA GLU A 336 41.42 19.86 -3.99
C GLU A 336 42.62 19.88 -4.95
N CYS A 337 42.61 18.98 -5.94
CA CYS A 337 43.54 19.02 -7.06
C CYS A 337 43.27 20.27 -7.91
N ASN A 338 44.01 21.33 -7.61
CA ASN A 338 44.11 22.55 -8.41
C ASN A 338 44.77 22.22 -9.78
N PRO A 339 44.20 22.63 -10.93
CA PRO A 339 44.74 22.33 -12.26
C PRO A 339 46.12 22.92 -12.59
N ALA A 340 46.76 23.65 -11.67
CA ALA A 340 48.07 24.27 -11.89
C ALA A 340 49.28 23.31 -11.70
N ASP A 341 49.11 22.16 -11.06
CA ASP A 341 50.25 21.26 -10.74
C ASP A 341 50.55 20.18 -11.80
N GLN A 342 49.70 20.03 -12.83
CA GLN A 342 49.97 19.06 -13.91
C GLN A 342 51.07 19.50 -14.90
N GLN A 343 51.46 20.79 -14.92
CA GLN A 343 52.51 21.28 -15.83
C GLN A 343 53.95 21.11 -15.28
N SER A 344 54.12 20.93 -13.97
CA SER A 344 55.46 20.77 -13.36
C SER A 344 56.00 19.33 -13.44
N HIS A 345 55.10 18.33 -13.56
CA HIS A 345 55.50 16.92 -13.66
C HIS A 345 55.86 16.45 -15.08
N GLN A 346 55.37 17.11 -16.14
CA GLN A 346 55.76 16.80 -17.52
C GLN A 346 57.15 17.35 -17.90
N SER A 347 57.61 18.43 -17.26
CA SER A 347 58.91 19.05 -17.52
C SER A 347 60.08 18.34 -16.83
N ARG A 348 59.83 17.57 -15.76
CA ARG A 348 60.86 16.74 -15.08
C ARG A 348 61.08 15.36 -15.71
N ARG A 349 60.09 14.77 -16.40
CA ARG A 349 60.27 13.48 -17.10
C ARG A 349 61.00 13.59 -18.44
N ARG A 350 61.12 14.80 -19.03
CA ARG A 350 61.91 15.03 -20.26
C ARG A 350 63.42 15.17 -20.04
N ARG A 351 63.92 15.16 -18.79
CA ARG A 351 65.34 15.42 -18.49
C ARG A 351 66.17 14.19 -18.07
N CYS A 352 65.58 12.99 -18.02
CA CYS A 352 66.30 11.75 -17.65
C CYS A 352 66.17 10.61 -18.68
N GLY A 353 65.77 10.91 -19.92
CA GLY A 353 65.50 9.88 -20.95
C GLY A 353 66.31 10.01 -22.23
N ASP A 354 67.47 10.68 -22.22
CA ASP A 354 68.29 10.82 -23.43
C ASP A 354 69.79 10.80 -23.14
N VAL A 355 70.28 9.64 -22.70
CA VAL A 355 71.68 9.22 -22.90
C VAL A 355 71.67 7.70 -23.03
N SER A 356 71.71 7.18 -24.27
CA SER A 356 72.56 6.06 -24.71
C SER A 356 71.95 5.29 -25.91
N ARG A 357 72.80 5.02 -26.91
CA ARG A 357 72.60 4.35 -28.23
C ARG A 357 72.04 5.27 -29.32
N GLY A 358 72.69 5.54 -30.45
CA GLY A 358 73.87 4.99 -31.12
C GLY A 358 73.70 5.25 -32.63
N GLY A 359 74.73 5.68 -33.34
CA GLY A 359 74.64 5.89 -34.79
C GLY A 359 75.80 6.66 -35.41
N VAL A 360 76.91 5.97 -35.63
CA VAL A 360 78.01 6.39 -36.51
C VAL A 360 77.65 6.00 -37.93
N THR A 361 77.46 6.98 -38.82
CA THR A 361 77.65 6.83 -40.28
C THR A 361 77.96 8.19 -40.94
N GLY A 362 79.12 8.27 -41.60
CA GLY A 362 79.28 8.95 -42.88
C GLY A 362 79.59 10.45 -42.92
N ARG A 363 80.89 10.79 -42.89
CA ARG A 363 81.63 11.32 -44.05
C ARG A 363 83.13 11.23 -43.81
#